data_AF-A0A381REM6-F1
#
_entry.id   AF-A0A381REM6-F1
#
_cell.length_a   1.000
_cell.length_b   1.000
_cell.length_c   1.000
_cell.angle_alpha   90.00
_cell.angle_beta   90.00
_cell.angle_gamma   90.00
#
_symmetry.space_group_name_H-M   'P 1'
#
loop_
_entity.id
_entity.type
_entity.pdbx_description
1 polymer ?
#
loop_
_entity_poly.entity_id
_entity_poly.type
_entity_poly.pdbx_seq_one_letter_code
_entity_poly.pdbx_strand_id
1 'polypeptide(L)'
;MSTLISFDIDGTLEIGDPPGAVTLEMVKAARAKGILTGSCSDRPMSAQRAIWEEHGIEYDFVCYKHLLADLKKQFDAENYYHVGDRDDLDRKYAIRAGFGFFWPDEAAENPLLL
;
A
#
# COMPACT_ATOMS: atom_id res chain seq x y z
N MET A 1 -18.53 -2.92 3.65
CA MET A 1 -17.53 -3.60 2.81
C MET A 1 -16.17 -3.08 3.22
N SER A 2 -15.36 -3.87 3.92
CA SER A 2 -14.02 -3.46 4.37
C SER A 2 -13.03 -3.64 3.21
N THR A 3 -12.20 -2.64 2.96
CA THR A 3 -11.15 -2.71 1.92
C THR A 3 -9.79 -2.48 2.59
N LEU A 4 -8.78 -3.21 2.14
CA LEU A 4 -7.39 -3.02 2.53
C LEU A 4 -6.57 -2.68 1.30
N ILE A 5 -5.82 -1.59 1.36
CA ILE A 5 -4.86 -1.19 0.33
C ILE A 5 -3.46 -1.18 0.93
N SER A 6 -2.58 -1.97 0.31
CA SER A 6 -1.16 -2.02 0.63
C SER A 6 -0.37 -1.24 -0.42
N PHE A 7 0.58 -0.42 0.01
CA PHE A 7 1.42 0.36 -0.90
C PHE A 7 2.88 -0.10 -0.83
N ASP A 8 3.54 -0.31 -1.97
CA ASP A 8 4.99 -0.11 -1.99
C ASP A 8 5.32 1.36 -1.69
N ILE A 9 6.60 1.69 -1.48
CA ILE A 9 7.03 3.04 -1.15
C ILE A 9 7.71 3.68 -2.35
N ASP A 10 8.76 3.04 -2.86
CA ASP A 10 9.64 3.63 -3.88
C ASP A 10 9.01 3.50 -5.26
N GLY A 11 8.95 4.58 -6.03
CA GLY A 11 8.22 4.65 -7.29
C GLY A 11 6.69 4.64 -7.14
N THR A 12 6.16 4.52 -5.92
CA THR A 12 4.72 4.37 -5.65
C THR A 12 4.13 5.56 -4.89
N LEU A 13 4.65 5.86 -3.70
CA LEU A 13 4.23 7.01 -2.90
C LEU A 13 5.01 8.26 -3.29
N GLU A 14 4.43 9.45 -3.15
CA GLU A 14 5.11 10.73 -3.44
C GLU A 14 6.36 10.96 -2.57
N ILE A 15 6.47 10.24 -1.46
CA ILE A 15 7.61 10.27 -0.53
C ILE A 15 8.61 9.11 -0.74
N GLY A 16 8.43 8.32 -1.80
CA GLY A 16 9.38 7.30 -2.23
C GLY A 16 10.64 7.89 -2.85
N ASP A 17 11.64 7.02 -3.06
CA ASP A 17 12.87 7.33 -3.79
C ASP A 17 13.12 6.27 -4.89
N PRO A 18 12.71 6.52 -6.14
CA PRO A 18 12.16 7.79 -6.64
C PRO A 18 10.71 8.03 -6.17
N PRO A 19 10.19 9.28 -6.20
CA PRO A 19 8.79 9.57 -5.92
C PRO A 19 7.83 8.89 -6.90
N GLY A 20 6.67 8.45 -6.42
CA GLY A 20 5.57 7.91 -7.21
C GLY A 20 4.34 8.83 -7.27
N ALA A 21 3.28 8.34 -7.91
CA ALA A 21 2.08 9.12 -8.20
C ALA A 21 1.05 9.19 -7.05
N VAL A 22 1.13 8.28 -6.07
CA VAL A 22 0.17 8.23 -4.96
C VAL A 22 0.58 9.21 -3.87
N THR A 23 -0.25 10.23 -3.62
CA THR A 23 0.04 11.24 -2.60
C THR A 23 -0.35 10.78 -1.19
N LEU A 24 0.22 11.39 -0.17
CA LEU A 24 -0.17 11.15 1.22
C LEU A 24 -1.59 11.63 1.51
N GLU A 25 -2.06 12.67 0.81
CA GLU A 25 -3.45 13.11 0.91
C GLU A 25 -4.42 12.06 0.35
N MET A 26 -4.05 11.35 -0.73
CA MET A 26 -4.82 10.21 -1.23
C MET A 26 -4.88 9.06 -0.21
N VAL A 27 -3.76 8.75 0.45
CA VAL A 27 -3.73 7.75 1.53
C VAL A 27 -4.66 8.17 2.67
N LYS A 28 -4.61 9.43 3.11
CA LYS A 28 -5.54 9.96 4.13
C LYS A 28 -6.99 9.90 3.69
N ALA A 29 -7.29 10.23 2.42
CA ALA A 29 -8.64 10.17 1.87
C ALA A 29 -9.20 8.73 1.87
N ALA A 30 -8.38 7.74 1.50
CA ALA A 30 -8.75 6.33 1.62
C ALA A 30 -9.06 5.95 3.07
N ARG A 31 -8.19 6.33 4.02
CA ARG A 31 -8.42 6.07 5.46
C ARG A 31 -9.69 6.72 5.98
N ALA A 32 -10.00 7.94 5.55
CA ALA A 32 -11.24 8.63 5.94
C ALA A 32 -12.51 7.91 5.49
N LYS A 33 -12.42 7.04 4.46
CA LYS A 33 -13.50 6.14 4.01
C LYS A 33 -13.55 4.82 4.80
N GLY A 34 -12.69 4.64 5.80
CA GLY A 34 -12.56 3.40 6.58
C GLY A 34 -11.76 2.31 5.88
N ILE A 35 -10.94 2.66 4.88
CA ILE A 35 -10.04 1.71 4.21
C ILE A 35 -8.80 1.50 5.08
N LEU A 36 -8.43 0.23 5.30
CA LEU A 36 -7.20 -0.13 5.98
C LEU A 36 -6.01 0.15 5.05
N THR A 37 -5.00 0.85 5.54
CA THR A 37 -3.85 1.26 4.74
C THR A 37 -2.54 0.92 5.44
N GLY A 38 -1.54 0.55 4.66
CA GLY A 38 -0.20 0.27 5.18
C GLY A 38 0.78 0.03 4.05
N SER A 39 2.05 -0.13 4.40
CA SER A 39 3.10 -0.38 3.40
C SER A 39 3.47 -1.85 3.31
N CYS A 40 3.82 -2.28 2.10
CA CYS A 40 4.49 -3.53 1.82
C CYS A 40 5.68 -3.27 0.88
N SER A 41 6.85 -3.08 1.47
CA SER A 41 8.07 -2.64 0.77
C SER A 41 9.24 -3.54 1.08
N ASP A 42 10.28 -3.50 0.25
CA ASP A 42 11.57 -4.14 0.52
C ASP A 42 12.40 -3.38 1.56
N ARG A 43 12.02 -2.13 1.89
CA ARG A 43 12.62 -1.37 2.98
C ARG A 43 12.44 -2.10 4.32
N PRO A 44 13.42 -2.05 5.23
CA PRO A 44 13.27 -2.59 6.57
C PRO A 44 12.00 -2.07 7.25
N MET A 45 11.31 -2.93 8.00
CA MET A 45 10.03 -2.59 8.64
C MET A 45 10.13 -1.38 9.59
N SER A 46 11.28 -1.18 10.24
CA SER A 46 11.54 0.02 11.05
C SER A 46 11.60 1.28 10.19
N ALA A 47 12.20 1.21 9.00
CA ALA A 47 12.25 2.33 8.06
C ALA A 47 10.86 2.65 7.50
N GLN A 48 10.06 1.62 7.17
CA GLN A 48 8.67 1.83 6.74
C GLN A 48 7.86 2.59 7.80
N ARG A 49 7.93 2.17 9.07
CA ARG A 49 7.25 2.87 10.17
C ARG A 49 7.74 4.31 10.34
N ALA A 50 9.06 4.50 10.33
CA ALA A 50 9.66 5.82 10.47
C ALA A 50 9.18 6.78 9.39
N ILE A 51 9.05 6.32 8.14
CA ILE A 51 8.55 7.14 7.02
C ILE A 51 7.12 7.61 7.28
N TRP A 52 6.23 6.71 7.70
CA TRP A 52 4.85 7.09 8.03
C TRP A 52 4.78 8.05 9.21
N GLU A 53 5.53 7.78 10.27
CA GLU A 53 5.59 8.57 11.51
C GLU A 53 6.15 9.98 11.26
N GLU A 54 7.21 10.10 10.46
CA GLU A 54 7.83 11.37 10.06
C GLU A 54 6.84 12.29 9.34
N HIS A 55 5.98 11.71 8.51
CA HIS A 55 4.97 12.46 7.75
C HIS A 55 3.61 12.57 8.47
N GLY A 56 3.51 12.06 9.71
CA GLY A 56 2.29 12.10 10.50
C GLY A 56 1.12 11.34 9.87
N ILE A 57 1.41 10.26 9.15
CA ILE A 57 0.40 9.43 8.48
C ILE A 57 0.13 8.20 9.33
N GLU A 58 -1.14 7.97 9.64
CA GLU A 58 -1.56 6.75 10.29
C GLU A 58 -1.49 5.55 9.33
N TYR A 59 -1.13 4.39 9.87
CA TYR A 59 -1.04 3.13 9.15
C TYR A 59 -1.51 1.98 10.04
N ASP A 60 -2.14 0.97 9.44
CA ASP A 60 -2.62 -0.22 10.15
C ASP A 60 -1.59 -1.35 10.16
N PHE A 61 -0.70 -1.36 9.16
CA PHE A 61 0.36 -2.36 9.03
C PHE A 61 1.58 -1.84 8.28
N VAL A 62 2.69 -2.51 8.53
CA VAL A 62 3.87 -2.52 7.65
C VAL A 62 4.21 -3.98 7.37
N CYS A 63 4.71 -4.31 6.19
CA CYS A 63 4.94 -5.68 5.76
C CYS A 63 6.10 -5.78 4.77
N TYR A 64 6.67 -6.98 4.59
CA TYR A 64 7.56 -7.28 3.47
C TYR A 64 6.77 -7.93 2.33
N LYS A 65 7.19 -7.73 1.07
CA LYS A 65 6.47 -8.22 -0.13
C LYS A 65 6.17 -9.72 -0.10
N HIS A 66 7.09 -10.53 0.39
CA HIS A 66 6.90 -11.98 0.50
C HIS A 66 5.91 -12.41 1.61
N LEU A 67 5.53 -11.50 2.52
CA LEU A 67 4.58 -11.73 3.62
C LEU A 67 3.20 -11.12 3.35
N LEU A 68 2.96 -10.60 2.16
CA LEU A 68 1.70 -9.96 1.78
C LEU A 68 0.48 -10.89 1.95
N ALA A 69 0.66 -12.20 1.78
CA ALA A 69 -0.36 -13.21 2.05
C ALA A 69 -0.74 -13.34 3.54
N ASP A 70 0.15 -12.96 4.46
CA ASP A 70 -0.13 -13.01 5.90
C ASP A 70 -1.05 -11.88 6.35
N LEU A 71 -1.19 -10.79 5.58
CA LEU A 71 -2.15 -9.73 5.88
C LEU A 71 -3.59 -10.24 5.86
N LYS A 72 -3.92 -11.17 4.96
CA LYS A 72 -5.24 -11.82 4.91
C LYS A 72 -5.55 -12.71 6.12
N LYS A 73 -4.54 -13.06 6.92
CA LYS A 73 -4.72 -13.81 8.16
C LYS A 73 -4.90 -12.86 9.36
N GLN A 74 -4.44 -11.63 9.23
CA GLN A 74 -4.42 -10.63 10.31
C GLN A 74 -5.59 -9.65 10.20
N PHE A 75 -6.04 -9.35 8.99
CA PHE A 75 -7.11 -8.41 8.70
C PHE A 75 -8.24 -9.13 7.97
N ASP A 76 -9.47 -8.83 8.36
CA ASP A 76 -10.68 -9.33 7.72
C ASP A 76 -11.28 -8.21 6.83
N ALA A 77 -10.73 -8.11 5.62
CA ALA A 77 -11.24 -7.25 4.55
C ALA A 77 -11.97 -8.07 3.48
N GLU A 78 -12.94 -7.45 2.82
CA GLU A 78 -13.65 -8.02 1.67
C GLU A 78 -12.82 -7.88 0.39
N ASN A 79 -12.14 -6.75 0.24
CA ASN A 79 -11.28 -6.46 -0.90
C ASN A 79 -9.85 -6.18 -0.45
N TYR A 80 -8.88 -6.71 -1.20
CA TYR A 80 -7.46 -6.53 -0.95
C TYR A 80 -6.78 -6.06 -2.23
N TYR A 81 -6.10 -4.91 -2.17
CA TYR A 81 -5.33 -4.36 -3.28
C TYR A 81 -3.90 -4.06 -2.85
N HIS A 82 -2.97 -4.24 -3.78
CA HIS A 82 -1.60 -3.77 -3.63
C HIS A 82 -1.30 -2.76 -4.74
N VAL A 83 -0.62 -1.67 -4.40
CA VAL A 83 -0.12 -0.67 -5.33
C VAL A 83 1.39 -0.75 -5.34
N GLY A 84 2.00 -0.86 -6.53
CA GLY A 84 3.44 -0.94 -6.69
C GLY A 84 3.89 -0.60 -8.10
N ASP A 85 5.18 -0.31 -8.30
CA ASP A 85 5.74 0.16 -9.56
C ASP A 85 6.48 -0.93 -10.35
N ARG A 86 6.65 -2.14 -9.80
CA ARG A 86 7.37 -3.26 -10.45
C ARG A 86 6.50 -4.48 -10.70
N ASP A 87 6.54 -4.96 -11.95
CA ASP A 87 5.80 -6.16 -12.34
C ASP A 87 6.34 -7.44 -11.67
N ASP A 88 7.66 -7.61 -11.67
CA ASP A 88 8.35 -8.84 -11.26
C ASP A 88 8.42 -9.02 -9.74
N LEU A 89 8.19 -7.95 -8.99
CA LEU A 89 8.13 -7.93 -7.53
C LEU A 89 6.71 -7.66 -7.05
N ASP A 90 6.20 -6.45 -7.22
CA ASP A 90 4.96 -6.02 -6.57
C ASP A 90 3.76 -6.77 -7.09
N ARG A 91 3.55 -6.73 -8.42
CA ARG A 91 2.41 -7.41 -9.04
C ARG A 91 2.49 -8.91 -8.85
N LYS A 92 3.67 -9.51 -9.02
CA LYS A 92 3.87 -10.94 -8.80
C LYS A 92 3.52 -11.39 -7.38
N TYR A 93 4.00 -10.69 -6.34
CA TYR A 93 3.71 -11.04 -4.95
C TYR A 93 2.25 -10.76 -4.58
N ALA A 94 1.67 -9.66 -5.07
CA ALA A 94 0.26 -9.33 -4.88
C ALA A 94 -0.66 -10.43 -5.43
N ILE A 95 -0.49 -10.81 -6.70
CA ILE A 95 -1.31 -11.85 -7.34
C ILE A 95 -1.12 -13.19 -6.64
N ARG A 96 0.12 -13.55 -6.25
CA ARG A 96 0.37 -14.79 -5.50
C ARG A 96 -0.31 -14.82 -4.13
N ALA A 97 -0.47 -13.67 -3.47
CA ALA A 97 -1.23 -13.52 -2.24
C ALA A 97 -2.76 -13.39 -2.48
N GLY A 98 -3.19 -13.35 -3.75
CA GLY A 98 -4.57 -13.17 -4.16
C GLY A 98 -5.10 -11.75 -3.96
N PHE A 99 -4.22 -10.75 -3.98
CA PHE A 99 -4.61 -9.34 -3.99
C PHE A 99 -4.92 -8.90 -5.43
N GLY A 100 -5.82 -7.93 -5.59
CA GLY A 100 -5.84 -7.10 -6.78
C GLY A 100 -4.60 -6.21 -6.84
N PHE A 101 -4.34 -5.63 -8.01
CA PHE A 101 -3.15 -4.80 -8.22
C PHE A 101 -3.52 -3.53 -8.97
N PHE A 102 -2.91 -2.41 -8.57
CA PHE A 102 -2.94 -1.15 -9.30
C PHE A 102 -1.51 -0.67 -9.54
N TRP A 103 -1.25 -0.16 -10.74
CA TRP A 103 -0.08 0.69 -10.95
C TRP A 103 -0.24 2.03 -10.22
N PRO A 104 0.84 2.77 -9.91
CA PRO A 104 0.73 4.00 -9.13
C PRO A 104 -0.14 5.08 -9.80
N ASP A 105 -0.08 5.18 -11.12
CA ASP A 105 -0.90 6.07 -11.95
C ASP A 105 -2.37 5.62 -11.95
N GLU A 106 -2.64 4.33 -12.11
CA GLU A 106 -3.99 3.78 -11.99
C GLU A 106 -4.60 4.02 -10.60
N ALA A 107 -3.78 3.87 -9.55
CA ALA A 107 -4.18 4.11 -8.18
C ALA A 107 -4.50 5.59 -7.93
N ALA A 108 -3.68 6.51 -8.46
CA ALA A 108 -3.89 7.95 -8.34
C ALA A 108 -5.20 8.45 -8.98
N GLU A 109 -5.73 7.72 -9.96
CA GLU A 109 -7.02 8.01 -10.61
C GLU A 109 -8.19 7.22 -10.01
N ASN A 110 -7.93 6.32 -9.05
CA ASN A 110 -8.93 5.41 -8.54
C ASN A 110 -9.86 6.06 -7.49
N PRO A 111 -11.19 5.92 -7.59
CA PRO A 111 -12.14 6.45 -6.59
C PRO A 111 -11.94 5.95 -5.16
N LEU A 112 -11.19 4.85 -4.95
CA LEU A 112 -10.81 4.41 -3.61
C LEU A 112 -9.88 5.43 -2.93
N LEU A 113 -9.05 6.13 -3.70
CA LEU A 113 -8.02 7.07 -3.24
C LEU A 113 -8.40 8.56 -3.39
N LEU A 114 -9.50 8.88 -4.07
CA LEU A 114 -9.98 10.26 -4.34
C LEU A 114 -11.07 10.76 -3.40
#